data_AF-A0AAE1MGB1-F1
#
_entry.id   AF-A0AAE1MGB1-F1
#
_cell.length_a   1.000
_cell.length_b   1.000
_cell.length_c   1.000
_cell.angle_alpha   90.00
_cell.angle_beta   90.00
_cell.angle_gamma   90.00
#
_symmetry.space_group_name_H-M   'P 1'
#
loop_
_entity.id
_entity.type
_entity.pdbx_description
1 polymer ?
#
loop_
_entity_poly.entity_id
_entity_poly.type
_entity_poly.pdbx_seq_one_letter_code
_entity_poly.pdbx_strand_id
1 'polypeptide(L)'
;MTRVFGTVLESSIMNFPHPPEGKYYLVDAGYPTPVGYIGPYKRERYHLPEFRRQSGFRNPNEYFNFYHSSLRCTIERTFGVWKNRFRILQNMPPYKFRTQVRIVCATMGIHNFIRRYSQNEVEFDQAEEGNMGDEDNDDPLDNDDPLDEASSSNDLRDKIRMNL
;
A
#
# COMPACT_ATOMS: atom_id res chain seq x y z
N MET A 1 14.71 -0.33 -1.90
CA MET A 1 13.84 0.84 -2.19
C MET A 1 13.82 1.90 -1.07
N THR A 2 14.52 1.70 0.04
CA THR A 2 14.41 2.51 1.28
C THR A 2 14.93 3.96 1.17
N ARG A 3 15.90 4.22 0.27
CA ARG A 3 16.50 5.57 0.12
C ARG A 3 15.51 6.63 -0.34
N VAL A 4 14.54 6.29 -1.20
CA VAL A 4 13.58 7.28 -1.71
C VAL A 4 12.61 7.70 -0.61
N PHE A 5 12.11 6.75 0.18
CA PHE A 5 11.18 7.03 1.27
C PHE A 5 11.82 7.91 2.35
N GLY A 6 13.02 7.55 2.84
CA GLY A 6 13.75 8.39 3.80
C GLY A 6 14.04 9.79 3.25
N THR A 7 14.51 9.87 1.99
CA THR A 7 14.76 11.18 1.34
C THR A 7 13.50 12.03 1.24
N VAL A 8 12.34 11.43 0.99
CA VAL A 8 11.07 12.14 0.87
C VAL A 8 10.57 12.66 2.22
N LEU A 9 10.77 11.90 3.30
CA LEU A 9 10.37 12.32 4.65
C LEU A 9 11.30 13.38 5.24
N GLU A 10 12.60 13.32 4.94
CA GLU A 10 13.60 14.26 5.48
C GLU A 10 13.72 15.54 4.64
N SER A 11 13.42 15.47 3.34
CA SER A 11 13.53 16.61 2.44
C SER A 11 12.31 17.51 2.52
N SER A 12 12.45 18.64 3.21
CA SER A 12 11.46 19.73 3.23
C SER A 12 11.10 20.26 1.83
N ILE A 13 11.98 20.05 0.84
CA ILE A 13 11.78 20.45 -0.56
C ILE A 13 10.74 19.56 -1.27
N MET A 14 10.57 18.30 -0.83
CA MET A 14 9.63 17.36 -1.45
C MET A 14 8.19 17.57 -0.97
N ASN A 15 8.00 18.29 0.14
CA ASN A 15 6.71 18.67 0.73
C ASN A 15 5.70 17.50 0.81
N PHE A 16 6.20 16.29 1.13
CA PHE A 16 5.34 15.14 1.33
C PHE A 16 4.52 15.37 2.60
N PRO A 17 3.18 15.36 2.52
CA PRO A 17 2.35 15.71 3.67
C PRO A 17 2.48 14.65 4.76
N HIS A 18 2.64 15.09 6.00
CA HIS A 18 2.40 14.22 7.16
C HIS A 18 0.89 13.91 7.24
N PRO A 19 0.49 12.71 7.69
CA PRO A 19 -0.93 12.42 7.88
C PRO A 19 -1.56 13.44 8.85
N PRO A 20 -2.79 13.92 8.57
CA PRO A 20 -3.52 14.78 9.50
C PRO A 20 -3.73 14.10 10.86
N GLU A 21 -3.99 14.90 11.90
CA GLU A 21 -4.29 14.38 13.23
C GLU A 21 -5.42 13.34 13.20
N GLY A 22 -5.21 12.22 13.90
CA GLY A 22 -6.14 11.09 13.92
C GLY A 22 -6.11 10.21 12.66
N LYS A 23 -5.22 10.47 11.69
CA LYS A 23 -5.02 9.64 10.49
C LYS A 23 -3.61 9.04 10.48
N TYR A 24 -3.43 8.04 9.62
CA TYR A 24 -2.15 7.37 9.41
C TYR A 24 -2.00 6.94 7.96
N TYR A 25 -0.76 6.71 7.53
CA TYR A 25 -0.45 6.05 6.28
C TYR A 25 -0.11 4.58 6.53
N LEU A 26 -0.59 3.73 5.63
CA LEU A 26 -0.20 2.33 5.54
C LEU A 26 1.15 2.24 4.83
N VAL A 27 2.10 1.47 5.36
CA VAL A 27 3.42 1.26 4.74
C VAL A 27 3.77 -0.20 4.65
N ASP A 28 4.61 -0.53 3.67
CA ASP A 28 5.04 -1.92 3.46
C ASP A 28 6.03 -2.35 4.53
N ALA A 29 6.16 -3.66 4.72
CA ALA A 29 7.00 -4.21 5.79
C ALA A 29 8.48 -3.83 5.70
N GLY A 30 8.97 -3.50 4.50
CA GLY A 30 10.34 -3.05 4.25
C GLY A 30 10.58 -1.55 4.44
N TYR A 31 9.58 -0.78 4.87
CA TYR A 31 9.74 0.64 5.17
C TYR A 31 9.83 0.91 6.67
N PRO A 32 10.58 1.95 7.08
CA PRO A 32 10.51 2.47 8.44
C PRO A 32 9.07 2.87 8.81
N THR A 33 8.74 2.74 10.09
CA THR A 33 7.41 3.08 10.64
C THR A 33 7.50 4.26 11.62
N PRO A 34 7.90 5.47 11.15
CA PRO A 34 7.88 6.65 12.01
C PRO A 34 6.44 6.98 12.43
N VAL A 35 6.30 7.91 13.37
CA VAL A 35 4.97 8.36 13.85
C VAL A 35 4.06 8.71 12.68
N GLY A 36 2.84 8.16 12.69
CA GLY A 36 1.86 8.35 11.61
C GLY A 36 1.96 7.35 10.45
N TYR A 37 2.96 6.46 10.44
CA TYR A 37 3.15 5.45 9.39
C TYR A 37 3.14 4.05 10.00
N ILE A 38 2.19 3.23 9.59
CA ILE A 38 1.92 1.93 10.19
C ILE A 38 2.22 0.82 9.19
N GLY A 39 3.15 -0.04 9.57
CA GLY A 39 3.47 -1.28 8.86
C GLY A 39 2.96 -2.51 9.60
N PRO A 40 3.03 -3.70 8.96
CA PRO A 40 2.56 -4.94 9.56
C PRO A 40 3.42 -5.35 10.76
N TYR A 41 2.89 -6.25 11.58
CA TYR A 41 3.69 -6.96 12.58
C TYR A 41 4.63 -7.92 11.86
N LYS A 42 5.94 -7.75 12.11
CA LYS A 42 6.98 -8.64 11.58
C LYS A 42 6.86 -10.03 12.22
N ARG A 43 7.33 -11.06 11.51
CA ARG A 43 7.38 -12.47 11.96
C ARG A 43 6.02 -13.14 12.21
N GLU A 44 4.96 -12.55 11.68
CA GLU A 44 3.59 -13.08 11.70
C GLU A 44 3.13 -13.32 10.27
N ARG A 45 2.12 -14.17 10.06
CA ARG A 45 1.52 -14.34 8.72
C ARG A 45 1.02 -13.00 8.19
N TYR A 46 1.17 -12.79 6.88
CA TYR A 46 0.86 -11.50 6.24
C TYR A 46 0.16 -11.65 4.89
N HIS A 47 0.55 -12.62 4.08
CA HIS A 47 0.01 -12.74 2.73
C HIS A 47 -1.41 -13.32 2.78
N LEU A 48 -2.37 -12.68 2.09
CA LEU A 48 -3.78 -13.12 2.06
C LEU A 48 -3.96 -14.61 1.69
N PRO A 49 -3.17 -15.19 0.75
CA PRO A 49 -3.24 -16.62 0.46
C PRO A 49 -2.95 -17.53 1.67
N GLU A 50 -2.08 -17.11 2.60
CA GLU A 50 -1.75 -17.89 3.80
C GLU A 50 -2.96 -18.05 4.73
N PHE A 51 -3.78 -17.01 4.84
CA PHE A 51 -5.02 -17.00 5.63
C PHE A 51 -6.16 -17.79 4.96
N ARG A 52 -6.13 -17.92 3.62
CA ARG A 52 -7.06 -18.79 2.88
C ARG A 52 -6.70 -20.26 3.01
N ARG A 53 -5.39 -20.57 2.94
CA ARG A 53 -4.87 -21.95 3.06
C ARG A 53 -5.03 -22.50 4.47
N GLN A 54 -4.85 -21.66 5.49
CA GLN A 54 -5.05 -22.02 6.88
C GLN A 54 -5.99 -21.02 7.54
N SER A 55 -7.23 -21.46 7.77
CA SER A 55 -8.29 -20.66 8.37
C SER A 55 -7.98 -20.27 9.82
N GLY A 56 -8.49 -19.10 10.21
CA GLY A 56 -8.30 -18.54 11.54
C GLY A 56 -6.99 -17.77 11.73
N PHE A 57 -6.91 -17.09 12.87
CA PHE A 57 -5.76 -16.27 13.28
C PHE A 57 -5.13 -16.89 14.51
N ARG A 58 -3.80 -16.98 14.55
CA ARG A 58 -3.04 -17.57 15.66
C ARG A 58 -2.93 -16.61 16.84
N ASN A 59 -2.97 -15.32 16.56
CA ASN A 59 -2.85 -14.25 17.54
C ASN A 59 -3.46 -12.95 16.99
N PRO A 60 -3.66 -11.92 17.83
CA PRO A 60 -4.18 -10.63 17.38
C PRO A 60 -3.31 -9.91 16.34
N ASN A 61 -2.00 -10.20 16.26
CA ASN A 61 -1.12 -9.58 15.25
C ASN A 61 -1.47 -10.07 13.85
N GLU A 62 -1.73 -11.37 13.71
CA GLU A 62 -2.22 -11.96 12.46
C GLU A 62 -3.57 -11.37 12.03
N TYR A 63 -4.44 -11.04 12.99
CA TYR A 63 -5.70 -10.34 12.72
C TYR A 63 -5.42 -8.97 12.08
N PHE A 64 -4.57 -8.16 12.72
CA PHE A 64 -4.15 -6.87 12.16
C PHE A 64 -3.49 -7.01 10.79
N ASN A 65 -2.56 -7.95 10.64
CA ASN A 65 -1.83 -8.19 9.39
C ASN A 65 -2.77 -8.58 8.25
N PHE A 66 -3.81 -9.37 8.51
CA PHE A 66 -4.80 -9.72 7.51
C PHE A 66 -5.54 -8.47 6.97
N TYR A 67 -6.01 -7.58 7.84
CA TYR A 67 -6.65 -6.34 7.40
C TYR A 67 -5.69 -5.37 6.74
N HIS A 68 -4.46 -5.28 7.24
CA HIS A 68 -3.40 -4.49 6.62
C HIS A 68 -3.13 -4.96 5.19
N SER A 69 -2.94 -6.27 5.01
CA SER A 69 -2.70 -6.91 3.72
C SER A 69 -3.91 -6.79 2.78
N SER A 70 -5.13 -6.92 3.31
CA SER A 70 -6.37 -6.71 2.55
C SER A 70 -6.49 -5.29 2.02
N LEU A 71 -6.15 -4.29 2.83
CA LEU A 71 -6.16 -2.90 2.44
C LEU A 71 -5.08 -2.60 1.39
N ARG A 72 -3.85 -3.10 1.59
CA ARG A 72 -2.76 -3.01 0.59
C ARG A 72 -3.19 -3.60 -0.74
N CYS A 73 -3.69 -4.85 -0.75
CA CYS A 73 -4.13 -5.52 -1.97
C CYS A 73 -5.23 -4.72 -2.69
N THR A 74 -6.16 -4.11 -1.94
CA THR A 74 -7.21 -3.24 -2.53
C THR A 74 -6.62 -1.99 -3.19
N ILE A 75 -5.64 -1.36 -2.55
CA ILE A 75 -4.92 -0.20 -3.09
C ILE A 75 -4.17 -0.60 -4.35
N GLU A 76 -3.36 -1.66 -4.30
CA GLU A 76 -2.56 -2.15 -5.42
C GLU A 76 -3.43 -2.55 -6.62
N ARG A 77 -4.54 -3.24 -6.39
CA ARG A 77 -5.52 -3.56 -7.43
C ARG A 77 -6.07 -2.31 -8.10
N THR A 78 -6.42 -1.28 -7.32
CA THR A 78 -6.90 0.00 -7.86
C THR A 78 -5.86 0.64 -8.77
N PHE A 79 -4.59 0.67 -8.35
CA PHE A 79 -3.50 1.15 -9.20
C PHE A 79 -3.24 0.25 -10.41
N GLY A 80 -3.40 -1.07 -10.29
CA GLY A 80 -3.29 -2.04 -11.36
C GLY A 80 -4.31 -1.78 -12.47
N VAL A 81 -5.59 -1.68 -12.12
CA VAL A 81 -6.67 -1.35 -13.07
C VAL A 81 -6.41 0.00 -13.74
N TRP A 82 -6.03 1.02 -12.96
CA TRP A 82 -5.69 2.33 -13.50
C TRP A 82 -4.54 2.27 -14.53
N LYS A 83 -3.44 1.57 -14.22
CA LYS A 83 -2.31 1.38 -15.15
C LYS A 83 -2.70 0.57 -16.39
N ASN A 84 -3.55 -0.45 -16.25
CA ASN A 84 -4.02 -1.26 -17.37
C ASN A 84 -4.90 -0.45 -18.34
N ARG A 85 -5.78 0.39 -17.80
CA ARG A 85 -6.62 1.28 -18.59
C ARG A 85 -5.82 2.30 -19.39
N PHE A 86 -4.82 2.91 -18.75
CA PHE A 86 -3.99 3.93 -19.39
C PHE A 86 -2.62 3.35 -19.71
N ARG A 87 -2.50 2.66 -20.85
CA ARG A 87 -1.24 2.00 -21.28
C ARG A 87 -0.03 2.93 -21.35
N ILE A 88 -0.24 4.25 -21.49
CA ILE A 88 0.82 5.27 -21.39
C ILE A 88 1.54 5.26 -20.03
N LEU A 89 0.87 4.81 -18.96
CA LEU A 89 1.46 4.65 -17.63
C LEU A 89 2.36 3.41 -17.53
N GLN A 90 2.09 2.38 -18.34
CA GLN A 90 2.94 1.18 -18.41
C GLN A 90 4.23 1.45 -19.18
N ASN A 91 4.12 2.17 -20.30
CA ASN A 91 5.23 2.50 -21.20
C ASN A 91 5.32 4.02 -21.39
N MET A 92 5.69 4.74 -20.32
CA MET A 92 5.82 6.19 -20.32
C MET A 92 6.88 6.62 -21.35
N PRO A 93 6.53 7.37 -22.41
CA PRO A 93 7.52 7.90 -23.33
C PRO A 93 8.50 8.84 -22.59
N PRO A 94 9.68 9.13 -23.15
CA PRO A 94 10.72 9.93 -22.52
C PRO A 94 10.38 11.44 -22.52
N TYR A 95 9.18 11.79 -22.08
CA TYR A 95 8.78 13.16 -21.80
C TYR A 95 9.56 13.72 -20.61
N LYS A 96 9.70 15.04 -20.57
CA LYS A 96 10.24 15.74 -19.39
C LYS A 96 9.45 15.35 -18.13
N PHE A 97 10.13 15.23 -16.98
CA PHE A 97 9.52 14.83 -15.71
C PHE A 97 8.21 15.57 -15.39
N ARG A 98 8.18 16.90 -15.57
CA ARG A 98 6.99 17.73 -15.36
C ARG A 98 5.80 17.32 -16.24
N THR A 99 6.06 16.84 -17.46
CA THR A 99 5.03 16.31 -18.35
C THR A 99 4.56 14.94 -17.90
N GLN A 100 5.47 14.05 -17.44
CA GLN A 100 5.10 12.76 -16.87
C GLN A 100 4.19 12.92 -15.64
N VAL A 101 4.50 13.86 -14.74
CA VAL A 101 3.64 14.20 -13.58
C VAL A 101 2.25 14.65 -14.04
N ARG A 102 2.17 15.52 -15.07
CA ARG A 102 0.89 15.96 -15.63
C ARG A 102 0.08 14.82 -16.23
N ILE A 103 0.73 13.89 -16.93
CA ILE A 103 0.09 12.69 -17.47
C ILE A 103 -0.51 11.87 -16.32
N VAL A 104 0.27 11.61 -15.28
CA VAL A 104 -0.18 10.89 -14.06
C VAL A 104 -1.40 11.57 -13.43
N CYS A 105 -1.35 12.89 -13.19
CA CYS A 105 -2.49 13.60 -12.60
C CYS A 105 -3.72 13.58 -13.50
N ALA A 106 -3.55 13.76 -14.82
CA ALA A 106 -4.65 13.77 -15.76
C ALA A 106 -5.34 12.41 -15.86
N THR A 107 -4.57 11.32 -16.02
CA THR A 107 -5.15 9.97 -16.11
C THR A 107 -5.77 9.55 -14.78
N MET A 108 -5.21 9.94 -13.64
CA MET A 108 -5.80 9.67 -12.32
C MET A 108 -7.13 10.42 -12.13
N GLY A 109 -7.20 11.70 -12.52
CA GLY A 109 -8.45 12.46 -12.48
C GLY A 109 -9.54 11.84 -13.35
N ILE A 110 -9.19 11.44 -14.58
CA ILE A 110 -10.12 10.75 -15.48
C ILE A 110 -10.56 9.40 -14.91
N HIS A 111 -9.63 8.59 -14.39
CA HIS A 111 -9.95 7.31 -13.76
C HIS A 111 -10.95 7.46 -12.61
N ASN A 112 -10.69 8.41 -11.70
CA ASN A 112 -11.56 8.67 -10.56
C ASN A 112 -12.93 9.19 -10.98
N PHE A 113 -12.99 10.03 -12.02
CA PHE A 113 -14.24 10.50 -12.60
C PHE A 113 -15.06 9.33 -13.13
N ILE A 114 -14.46 8.49 -13.98
CA ILE A 114 -15.14 7.33 -14.55
C ILE A 114 -15.63 6.40 -13.43
N ARG A 115 -14.78 6.06 -12.46
CA ARG A 115 -15.16 5.20 -11.33
C ARG A 115 -16.36 5.72 -10.54
N ARG A 116 -16.50 7.05 -10.42
CA ARG A 116 -17.60 7.67 -9.67
C ARG A 116 -18.93 7.61 -10.41
N TYR A 117 -18.92 7.56 -11.74
CA TYR A 117 -20.12 7.74 -12.57
C TYR A 117 -20.46 6.53 -13.46
N SER A 118 -19.57 5.57 -13.63
CA SER A 118 -19.83 4.31 -14.32
C SER A 118 -20.48 3.29 -13.38
N GLN A 119 -21.63 2.74 -13.78
CA GLN A 119 -22.41 1.84 -12.91
C GLN A 119 -21.95 0.38 -12.95
N ASN A 120 -21.17 -0.06 -13.95
CA ASN A 120 -20.68 -1.45 -14.08
C ASN A 120 -19.34 -1.46 -14.84
N GLU A 121 -18.22 -1.71 -14.16
CA GLU A 121 -16.92 -1.84 -14.82
C GLU A 121 -16.34 -3.24 -14.65
N VAL A 122 -16.51 -4.04 -15.71
CA VAL A 122 -15.99 -5.40 -15.84
C VAL A 122 -14.48 -5.49 -15.58
N GLU A 123 -13.70 -4.44 -15.84
CA GLU A 123 -12.25 -4.41 -15.53
C GLU A 123 -11.95 -4.49 -14.03
N PHE A 124 -12.82 -3.93 -13.17
CA PHE A 124 -12.68 -4.06 -11.73
C PHE A 124 -13.10 -5.45 -11.28
N ASP A 125 -14.23 -5.96 -11.80
CA ASP A 125 -14.72 -7.31 -11.51
C ASP A 125 -13.68 -8.38 -11.89
N GLN A 126 -13.07 -8.25 -13.08
CA GLN A 126 -11.98 -9.14 -13.53
C GLN A 126 -10.70 -9.00 -12.70
N ALA A 127 -10.39 -7.80 -12.19
CA ALA A 127 -9.26 -7.61 -11.28
C ALA A 127 -9.54 -8.17 -9.87
N GLU A 128 -10.82 -8.30 -9.47
CA GLU A 128 -11.20 -9.02 -8.26
C GLU A 128 -11.07 -10.55 -8.42
N GLU A 129 -11.33 -11.07 -9.62
CA GLU A 129 -11.27 -12.51 -9.94
C GLU A 129 -9.85 -13.02 -10.29
N GLY A 130 -9.05 -12.25 -11.04
CA GLY A 130 -7.77 -12.69 -11.61
C GLY A 130 -6.58 -12.77 -10.64
N ASN A 131 -6.69 -12.19 -9.44
CA ASN A 131 -5.57 -12.10 -8.49
C ASN A 131 -5.49 -13.28 -7.50
N MET A 132 -6.13 -14.41 -7.81
CA MET A 132 -6.02 -15.64 -7.00
C MET A 132 -4.70 -16.41 -7.25
N GLY A 133 -3.86 -15.96 -8.19
CA GLY A 133 -2.70 -16.71 -8.69
C GLY A 133 -1.32 -16.19 -8.29
N ASP A 134 -1.04 -14.89 -8.41
CA ASP A 134 0.37 -14.44 -8.52
C ASP A 134 0.65 -13.12 -7.77
N GLU A 135 0.95 -13.22 -6.47
CA GLU A 135 1.67 -12.18 -5.72
C GLU A 135 2.88 -12.80 -4.98
N ASP A 136 3.65 -13.65 -5.67
CA ASP A 136 4.91 -14.23 -5.17
C ASP A 136 6.12 -13.31 -5.48
N ASN A 137 6.01 -12.00 -5.18
CA ASN A 137 7.15 -11.08 -5.27
C ASN A 137 7.18 -10.06 -4.10
N ASP A 138 6.73 -10.46 -2.92
CA ASP A 138 7.16 -9.80 -1.71
C ASP A 138 8.42 -10.52 -1.21
N ASP A 139 9.54 -9.81 -1.19
CA ASP A 139 10.80 -10.28 -0.60
C ASP A 139 10.53 -10.84 0.81
N PRO A 140 11.27 -11.88 1.25
CA PRO A 140 11.22 -12.34 2.64
C PRO A 140 11.35 -11.13 3.56
N LEU A 141 10.53 -11.07 4.61
CA LEU A 141 10.64 -10.04 5.65
C LEU A 141 12.08 -10.01 6.16
N ASP A 142 12.88 -9.07 5.63
CA ASP A 142 14.30 -9.00 5.91
C ASP A 142 14.48 -8.71 7.40
N ASN A 143 15.16 -9.62 8.09
CA ASN A 143 15.13 -9.75 9.55
C ASN A 143 16.11 -8.84 10.30
N ASP A 144 16.86 -7.98 9.58
CA ASP A 144 18.07 -7.37 10.13
C ASP A 144 18.11 -5.83 10.08
N ASP A 145 16.98 -5.14 9.86
CA ASP A 145 16.96 -3.68 10.05
C ASP A 145 16.90 -3.36 11.56
N PRO A 146 17.80 -2.50 12.08
CA PRO A 146 17.79 -2.10 13.48
C PRO A 146 16.43 -1.53 13.85
N LEU A 147 15.99 -1.89 15.06
CA LEU A 147 14.80 -1.39 15.73
C LEU A 147 14.89 0.12 15.96
N ASP A 148 14.79 0.94 14.91
CA ASP A 148 14.49 2.36 15.06
C ASP A 148 12.99 2.49 15.33
N GLU A 149 12.67 2.16 16.58
CA GLU A 149 11.36 2.16 17.19
C GLU A 149 10.91 3.59 17.45
N ALA A 150 10.12 4.16 16.53
CA ALA A 150 9.24 5.24 16.92
C ALA A 150 8.12 4.65 17.79
N SER A 151 8.35 4.57 19.12
CA SER A 151 7.43 4.02 20.14
C SER A 151 5.97 4.42 19.92
N SER A 152 5.71 5.65 19.47
CA SER A 152 4.35 6.14 19.20
C SER A 152 3.64 5.50 18.00
N SER A 153 4.34 4.98 16.99
CA SER A 153 3.71 4.24 15.87
C SER A 153 3.28 2.83 16.30
N ASN A 154 4.11 2.18 17.13
CA ASN A 154 3.77 0.90 17.75
C ASN A 154 2.52 1.03 18.63
N ASP A 155 2.42 2.10 19.42
CA ASP A 155 1.24 2.36 20.25
C ASP A 155 -0.03 2.55 19.41
N LEU A 156 0.07 3.27 18.28
CA LEU A 156 -1.06 3.46 17.38
C LEU A 156 -1.49 2.13 16.73
N ARG A 157 -0.53 1.34 16.26
CA ARG A 157 -0.77 0.01 15.70
C ARG A 157 -1.44 -0.91 16.71
N ASP A 158 -0.93 -0.95 17.94
CA ASP A 158 -1.47 -1.76 19.02
C ASP A 158 -2.89 -1.30 19.40
N LYS A 159 -3.16 0.01 19.45
CA LYS A 159 -4.52 0.53 19.65
C LYS A 159 -5.47 0.08 18.55
N ILE A 160 -5.07 0.14 17.29
CA ILE A 160 -5.90 -0.33 16.17
C ILE A 160 -6.16 -1.83 16.32
N ARG A 161 -5.10 -2.63 16.55
CA ARG A 161 -5.20 -4.08 16.75
C ARG A 161 -6.19 -4.45 17.85
N MET A 162 -6.23 -3.71 18.97
CA MET A 162 -7.14 -3.99 20.09
C MET A 162 -8.61 -3.65 19.81
N ASN A 163 -8.90 -2.89 18.74
CA ASN A 163 -10.25 -2.47 18.36
C ASN A 163 -10.76 -3.14 17.06
N LEU A 164 -9.94 -4.01 16.45
CA LEU A 164 -10.33 -4.88 15.36
C LEU A 164 -11.00 -6.12 15.96
#